data_AF-A0A6P5WIU4-F1
#
_entry.id   AF-A0A6P5WIU4-F1
#
_cell.length_a   1.000
_cell.length_b   1.000
_cell.length_c   1.000
_cell.angle_alpha   90.00
_cell.angle_beta   90.00
_cell.angle_gamma   90.00
#
_symmetry.space_group_name_H-M   'P 1'
#
loop_
_entity.id
_entity.type
_entity.pdbx_description
1 polymer ?
#
loop_
_entity_poly.entity_id
_entity_poly.type
_entity_poly.pdbx_seq_one_letter_code
_entity_poly.pdbx_strand_id
1 'polypeptide(L)'
;MADILLPDRVQVGMTQHLMKSYSDLLIRTCHRRGVHAIGGMAAQIPIRDDTAANEAAFDFVRNDKKREVKAEHDGTWAAHPGLIQACMEVFTNNMGNAPNQTQTVKREDAANLTEEDLLQRPRGVRTMEGIRLNTRVGIQYFQGNQ
;
A
#
# COMPACT_ATOMS: atom_id res chain seq x y z
N MET A 1 -6.92 11.05 -25.99
CA MET A 1 -6.09 10.72 -24.80
C MET A 1 -4.93 9.87 -25.29
N ALA A 2 -3.68 10.26 -25.02
CA ALA A 2 -2.54 9.41 -25.35
C ALA A 2 -2.66 8.11 -24.55
N ASP A 3 -2.41 6.97 -25.20
CA ASP A 3 -2.52 5.66 -24.56
C ASP A 3 -1.54 5.58 -23.37
N ILE A 4 -2.06 5.41 -22.15
CA ILE A 4 -1.26 5.34 -20.93
C ILE A 4 -1.02 3.86 -20.63
N LEU A 5 0.05 3.33 -21.19
CA LEU A 5 0.45 1.95 -20.93
C LEU A 5 1.27 1.88 -19.63
N LEU A 6 0.82 1.02 -18.71
CA LEU A 6 1.49 0.75 -17.44
C LEU A 6 2.39 -0.50 -17.54
N PRO A 7 3.46 -0.59 -16.72
CA PRO A 7 4.25 -1.82 -16.59
C PRO A 7 3.44 -2.93 -15.90
N ASP A 8 4.06 -4.10 -15.72
CA ASP A 8 3.44 -5.18 -14.95
C ASP A 8 2.99 -4.66 -13.57
N ARG A 9 1.75 -4.94 -13.17
CA ARG A 9 1.13 -4.37 -11.96
C ARG A 9 1.93 -4.58 -10.67
N VAL A 10 2.72 -5.65 -10.60
CA VAL A 10 3.57 -5.96 -9.44
C VAL A 10 4.72 -4.95 -9.27
N GLN A 11 5.07 -4.22 -10.33
CA GLN A 11 6.07 -3.15 -10.33
C GLN A 11 5.45 -1.78 -10.01
N VAL A 12 4.12 -1.66 -10.05
CA VAL A 12 3.36 -0.45 -9.72
C VAL A 12 3.06 -0.41 -8.22
N GLY A 13 4.12 -0.41 -7.41
CA GLY A 13 4.03 -0.39 -5.94
C GLY A 13 3.89 1.02 -5.35
N MET A 14 3.60 1.09 -4.05
CA MET A 14 3.42 2.36 -3.30
C MET A 14 4.67 3.23 -3.20
N THR A 15 5.83 2.74 -3.65
CA THR A 15 7.09 3.48 -3.71
C THR A 15 7.31 4.18 -5.06
N GLN A 16 6.50 3.88 -6.09
CA GLN A 16 6.53 4.61 -7.36
C GLN A 16 6.06 6.05 -7.16
N HIS A 17 6.58 6.99 -7.96
CA HIS A 17 6.33 8.43 -7.78
C HIS A 17 4.85 8.77 -7.66
N LEU A 18 4.01 8.36 -8.63
CA LEU A 18 2.57 8.65 -8.58
C LEU A 18 1.90 8.14 -7.31
N MET A 19 2.29 6.95 -6.83
CA MET A 19 1.64 6.30 -5.69
C MET A 19 2.07 6.95 -4.38
N LYS A 20 3.35 7.35 -4.29
CA LYS A 20 3.87 8.12 -3.17
C LYS A 20 3.22 9.51 -3.12
N SER A 21 3.18 10.22 -4.25
CA SER A 21 2.53 11.53 -4.37
C SER A 21 1.05 11.47 -4.00
N TYR A 22 0.34 10.43 -4.46
CA TYR A 22 -1.04 10.14 -4.05
C TYR A 22 -1.17 9.98 -2.52
N SER A 23 -0.35 9.13 -1.91
CA SER A 23 -0.39 8.87 -0.46
C SER A 23 -0.08 10.12 0.34
N ASP A 24 0.97 10.86 -0.03
CA ASP A 24 1.37 12.09 0.63
C ASP A 24 0.29 13.18 0.54
N LEU A 25 -0.33 13.35 -0.64
CA LEU A 25 -1.41 14.31 -0.83
C LEU A 25 -2.68 13.92 -0.06
N LEU A 26 -3.01 12.63 -0.01
CA LEU A 26 -4.14 12.11 0.79
C LEU A 26 -3.93 12.46 2.27
N ILE A 27 -2.77 12.12 2.82
CA ILE A 27 -2.44 12.34 4.24
C ILE A 27 -2.51 13.84 4.57
N ARG A 28 -1.86 14.68 3.76
CA ARG A 28 -1.94 16.14 3.92
C ARG A 28 -3.38 16.64 3.94
N THR A 29 -4.18 16.17 2.98
CA THR A 29 -5.56 16.59 2.79
C THR A 29 -6.42 16.21 3.99
N CYS A 30 -6.26 14.99 4.51
CA CYS A 30 -6.97 14.51 5.69
C CYS A 30 -6.54 15.26 6.96
N HIS A 31 -5.25 15.32 7.25
CA HIS A 31 -4.73 15.87 8.50
C HIS A 31 -4.98 17.37 8.63
N ARG A 32 -4.93 18.13 7.51
CA ARG A 32 -5.34 19.56 7.51
C ARG A 32 -6.79 19.78 7.91
N ARG A 33 -7.64 18.76 7.80
CA ARG A 33 -9.05 18.79 8.17
C ARG A 33 -9.33 18.06 9.50
N GLY A 34 -8.29 17.55 10.17
CA GLY A 34 -8.43 16.79 11.41
C GLY A 34 -9.15 15.45 11.23
N VAL A 35 -9.08 14.84 10.04
CA VAL A 35 -9.66 13.52 9.75
C VAL A 35 -8.57 12.50 9.44
N HIS A 36 -8.89 11.22 9.59
CA HIS A 36 -7.94 10.13 9.42
C HIS A 36 -7.56 9.88 7.95
N ALA A 37 -6.30 9.52 7.72
CA ALA A 37 -5.71 9.02 6.50
C ALA A 37 -5.35 7.53 6.65
N ILE A 38 -6.12 6.65 6.00
CA ILE A 38 -5.93 5.21 6.13
C ILE A 38 -5.05 4.67 5.00
N GLY A 39 -4.09 3.81 5.36
CA GLY A 39 -3.20 3.09 4.45
C GLY A 39 -3.91 1.98 3.68
N GLY A 40 -3.17 1.30 2.81
CA GLY A 40 -3.69 0.26 1.93
C GLY A 40 -3.85 -1.11 2.58
N MET A 41 -4.38 -2.05 1.81
CA MET A 41 -4.62 -3.43 2.25
C MET A 41 -3.34 -4.27 2.29
N ALA A 42 -3.07 -4.95 3.41
CA ALA A 42 -2.23 -6.15 3.43
C ALA A 42 -3.06 -7.36 2.96
N ALA A 43 -2.77 -7.87 1.77
CA ALA A 43 -3.56 -8.90 1.10
C ALA A 43 -2.90 -10.29 1.12
N GLN A 44 -1.74 -10.44 1.77
CA GLN A 44 -1.02 -11.70 1.84
C GLN A 44 -1.83 -12.73 2.64
N ILE A 45 -2.15 -13.87 2.02
CA ILE A 45 -2.84 -14.97 2.68
C ILE A 45 -1.79 -16.00 3.09
N PRO A 46 -1.75 -16.42 4.37
CA PRO A 46 -0.86 -17.49 4.81
C PRO A 46 -1.04 -18.76 3.96
N ILE A 47 0.06 -19.33 3.50
CA ILE A 47 0.12 -20.55 2.70
C ILE A 47 0.23 -21.73 3.67
N ARG A 48 -0.64 -22.73 3.51
CA ARG A 48 -0.61 -23.94 4.34
C ARG A 48 0.70 -24.70 4.08
N ASP A 49 1.34 -25.15 5.16
CA ASP A 49 2.54 -26.00 5.14
C ASP A 49 3.81 -25.37 4.52
N ASP A 50 3.84 -24.04 4.34
CA ASP A 50 5.02 -23.33 3.82
C ASP A 50 5.48 -22.21 4.77
N THR A 51 6.25 -22.59 5.78
CA THR A 51 6.78 -21.67 6.80
C THR A 51 7.65 -20.58 6.19
N ALA A 52 8.50 -20.92 5.21
CA ALA A 52 9.43 -19.96 4.61
C ALA A 52 8.69 -18.90 3.77
N ALA A 53 7.71 -19.31 2.97
CA ALA A 53 6.90 -18.35 2.21
C ALA A 53 6.04 -17.49 3.14
N ASN A 54 5.53 -18.05 4.24
CA ASN A 54 4.79 -17.29 5.24
C ASN A 54 5.68 -16.24 5.91
N GLU A 55 6.87 -16.59 6.38
CA GLU A 55 7.81 -15.65 6.99
C GLU A 55 8.14 -14.49 6.04
N ALA A 56 8.46 -14.80 4.78
CA ALA A 56 8.70 -13.78 3.76
C ALA A 56 7.48 -12.87 3.52
N ALA A 57 6.27 -13.43 3.51
CA ALA A 57 5.03 -12.67 3.37
C ALA A 57 4.78 -11.77 4.58
N PHE A 58 4.99 -12.26 5.80
CA PHE A 58 4.86 -11.47 7.03
C PHE A 58 5.88 -10.34 7.08
N ASP A 59 7.13 -10.59 6.69
CA ASP A 59 8.15 -9.56 6.64
C ASP A 59 7.87 -8.51 5.59
N PHE A 60 7.34 -8.91 4.43
CA PHE A 60 6.83 -7.97 3.43
C PHE A 60 5.71 -7.09 4.02
N VAL A 61 4.72 -7.68 4.69
CA VAL A 61 3.62 -6.95 5.35
C VAL A 61 4.18 -5.98 6.38
N ARG A 62 5.07 -6.41 7.27
CA ARG A 62 5.65 -5.54 8.30
C ARG A 62 6.39 -4.35 7.69
N ASN A 63 7.17 -4.58 6.64
CA ASN A 63 7.91 -3.52 5.96
C ASN A 63 6.97 -2.53 5.25
N ASP A 64 5.92 -3.02 4.60
CA ASP A 64 4.91 -2.17 3.96
C ASP A 64 4.15 -1.33 5.00
N LYS A 65 3.74 -1.93 6.12
CA LYS A 65 3.04 -1.20 7.19
C LYS A 65 3.94 -0.20 7.90
N LYS A 66 5.24 -0.51 8.00
CA LYS A 66 6.23 0.42 8.52
C LYS A 66 6.40 1.62 7.59
N ARG A 67 6.34 1.42 6.27
CA ARG A 67 6.30 2.52 5.29
C ARG A 67 5.04 3.37 5.48
N GLU A 68 3.88 2.76 5.68
CA GLU A 68 2.61 3.50 5.86
C GLU A 68 2.61 4.37 7.12
N VAL A 69 2.93 3.80 8.28
CA VAL A 69 2.94 4.55 9.54
C VAL A 69 3.97 5.69 9.51
N LYS A 70 5.14 5.46 8.90
CA LYS A 70 6.17 6.49 8.70
C LYS A 70 5.79 7.55 7.66
N ALA A 71 4.87 7.25 6.76
CA ALA A 71 4.30 8.24 5.85
C ALA A 71 3.23 9.09 6.56
N GLU A 72 2.89 8.76 7.81
CA GLU A 72 1.88 9.40 8.65
C GLU A 72 0.45 8.89 8.40
N HIS A 73 0.27 7.66 7.92
CA HIS A 73 -1.07 7.05 7.93
C HIS A 73 -1.51 6.75 9.38
N ASP A 74 -2.80 6.94 9.69
CA ASP A 74 -3.35 6.70 11.03
C ASP A 74 -3.71 5.23 11.30
N GLY A 75 -3.83 4.44 10.25
CA GLY A 75 -4.22 3.05 10.32
C GLY A 75 -4.04 2.35 8.98
N THR A 76 -4.36 1.06 8.93
CA THR A 76 -4.18 0.21 7.74
C THR A 76 -5.25 -0.86 7.65
N TRP A 77 -5.33 -1.56 6.51
CA TRP A 77 -6.27 -2.66 6.30
C TRP A 77 -5.55 -4.01 6.25
N ALA A 78 -6.20 -5.06 6.74
CA ALA A 78 -5.75 -6.45 6.68
C ALA A 78 -6.84 -7.34 6.10
N ALA A 79 -6.51 -8.14 5.10
CA ALA A 79 -7.49 -9.00 4.41
C ALA A 79 -7.75 -10.32 5.15
N HIS A 80 -6.90 -10.67 6.11
CA HIS A 80 -6.96 -11.93 6.84
C HIS A 80 -6.70 -11.71 8.33
N PRO A 81 -7.45 -12.35 9.25
CA PRO A 81 -7.27 -12.17 10.69
C PRO A 81 -5.85 -12.45 11.19
N GLY A 82 -5.16 -13.42 10.59
CA GLY A 82 -3.76 -13.75 10.89
C GLY A 82 -2.76 -12.63 10.64
N LEU A 83 -3.12 -11.58 9.89
CA LEU A 83 -2.27 -10.42 9.65
C LEU A 83 -2.51 -9.27 10.65
N ILE A 84 -3.61 -9.30 11.41
CA ILE A 84 -4.02 -8.19 12.28
C ILE A 84 -2.92 -7.89 13.31
N GLN A 85 -2.39 -8.93 13.97
CA GLN A 85 -1.36 -8.77 14.99
C GLN A 85 -0.10 -8.09 14.43
N ALA A 86 0.39 -8.54 13.27
CA ALA A 86 1.55 -7.94 12.62
C ALA A 86 1.31 -6.47 12.23
N CYS A 87 0.12 -6.13 11.76
CA CYS A 87 -0.23 -4.74 11.44
C CYS A 87 -0.30 -3.88 12.70
N MET A 88 -0.96 -4.36 13.76
CA MET A 88 -1.09 -3.64 15.04
C MET A 88 0.27 -3.38 15.68
N GLU A 89 1.14 -4.39 15.75
CA GLU A 89 2.49 -4.25 16.32
C GLU A 89 3.29 -3.15 15.61
N VAL A 90 3.22 -3.10 14.28
CA VAL A 90 3.92 -2.08 13.50
C VAL A 90 3.39 -0.68 13.80
N PHE A 91 2.07 -0.49 13.85
CA PHE A 91 1.51 0.83 14.13
C PHE A 91 1.77 1.27 15.58
N THR A 92 1.49 0.41 16.56
CA THR A 92 1.71 0.70 17.99
C THR A 92 3.17 1.05 18.29
N ASN A 93 4.13 0.30 17.72
CA ASN A 93 5.56 0.54 17.97
C ASN A 93 6.09 1.84 17.34
N ASN A 94 5.40 2.42 16.36
CA ASN A 94 5.85 3.62 15.64
C ASN A 94 5.03 4.87 16.00
N MET A 95 3.85 4.74 16.59
CA MET A 95 2.99 5.86 16.99
C MET A 95 3.11 6.23 18.49
N GLY A 96 3.84 5.42 19.27
CA GLY A 96 4.00 5.64 20.71
C GLY A 96 2.65 5.61 21.44
N ASN A 97 2.38 6.64 22.25
CA ASN A 97 1.12 6.76 23.00
C ASN A 97 0.01 7.49 22.23
N ALA A 98 0.26 7.93 20.99
CA ALA A 98 -0.73 8.67 20.21
C ALA A 98 -1.75 7.70 19.58
N PRO A 99 -3.06 7.97 19.69
CA PRO A 99 -4.09 7.11 19.09
C PRO A 99 -4.20 7.28 17.56
N ASN A 100 -3.65 8.36 17.00
CA ASN A 100 -3.60 8.71 15.58
C ASN A 100 -2.56 9.82 15.35
N GLN A 101 -2.28 10.14 14.08
CA GLN A 101 -1.28 11.12 13.62
C GLN A 101 -1.93 12.40 13.05
N THR A 102 -3.27 12.53 13.13
CA THR A 102 -4.03 13.65 12.55
C THR A 102 -3.60 15.05 13.04
N GLN A 103 -3.13 15.17 14.29
CA GLN A 103 -2.76 16.46 14.91
C GLN A 103 -1.25 16.74 14.90
N THR A 104 -0.42 15.73 14.64
CA THR A 104 1.04 15.83 14.78
C THR A 104 1.70 16.29 13.49
N VAL A 105 1.24 15.82 12.34
CA VAL A 105 1.89 16.07 11.05
C VAL A 105 0.90 16.50 9.98
N LYS A 106 1.06 17.72 9.45
CA LYS A 106 0.22 18.26 8.37
C LYS A 106 0.75 17.96 6.96
N ARG A 107 1.92 17.34 6.83
CA ARG A 107 2.61 17.04 5.56
C ARG A 107 2.68 18.25 4.62
N GLU A 108 3.17 19.39 5.09
CA GLU A 108 3.26 20.61 4.27
C GLU A 108 4.27 20.47 3.11
N ASP A 109 5.19 19.50 3.17
CA ASP A 109 6.02 19.08 2.04
C ASP A 109 5.19 18.65 0.82
N ALA A 110 4.00 18.11 1.04
CA ALA A 110 3.07 17.70 -0.01
C ALA A 110 2.19 18.85 -0.54
N ALA A 111 2.37 20.09 -0.05
CA ALA A 111 1.56 21.24 -0.48
C ALA A 111 1.75 21.64 -1.95
N ASN A 112 2.93 21.35 -2.49
CA ASN A 112 3.34 21.74 -3.85
C ASN A 112 3.18 20.59 -4.85
N LEU A 113 2.62 19.45 -4.45
CA LEU A 113 2.34 18.35 -5.39
C LEU A 113 1.38 18.82 -6.47
N THR A 114 1.75 18.53 -7.71
CA THR A 114 1.04 18.95 -8.91
C THR A 114 0.21 17.82 -9.50
N GLU A 115 -0.64 18.14 -10.48
CA GLU A 115 -1.32 17.12 -11.28
C GLU A 115 -0.32 16.21 -12.01
N GLU A 116 0.81 16.76 -12.47
CA GLU A 116 1.86 16.01 -13.15
C GLU A 116 2.48 14.94 -12.24
N ASP A 117 2.66 15.24 -10.94
CA ASP A 117 3.15 14.25 -9.97
C ASP A 117 2.20 13.06 -9.81
N LEU A 118 0.88 13.29 -9.89
CA LEU A 118 -0.15 12.25 -9.77
C LEU A 118 -0.31 11.45 -11.06
N LEU A 119 0.07 12.02 -12.21
CA LEU A 119 -0.02 11.38 -13.53
C LEU A 119 1.33 10.83 -14.03
N GLN A 120 2.41 11.01 -13.26
CA GLN A 120 3.73 10.53 -13.65
C GLN A 120 3.72 9.02 -13.81
N ARG A 121 4.06 8.56 -15.01
CA ARG A 121 4.01 7.13 -15.36
C ARG A 121 4.97 6.32 -14.48
N PRO A 122 4.50 5.23 -13.85
CA PRO A 122 5.38 4.33 -13.11
C PRO A 122 6.38 3.65 -14.05
N ARG A 123 7.59 3.41 -13.53
CA ARG A 123 8.68 2.78 -14.28
C ARG A 123 8.63 1.26 -14.12
N GLY A 124 8.90 0.55 -15.20
CA GLY A 124 9.00 -0.91 -15.18
C GLY A 124 8.94 -1.51 -16.57
N VAL A 125 8.86 -2.84 -16.60
CA VAL A 125 8.75 -3.64 -17.83
C VAL A 125 7.38 -4.28 -17.95
N ARG A 126 7.01 -4.67 -19.18
CA ARG A 126 5.83 -5.48 -19.48
C ARG A 126 6.31 -6.84 -19.94
N THR A 127 5.87 -7.90 -19.26
CA THR A 127 6.37 -9.26 -19.50
C THR A 127 5.25 -10.22 -19.88
N MET A 128 5.60 -11.30 -20.59
CA MET A 128 4.63 -12.38 -20.88
C MET A 128 4.14 -13.04 -19.58
N GLU A 129 5.03 -13.16 -18.60
CA GLU A 129 4.79 -13.67 -17.26
C GLU A 129 3.77 -12.79 -16.52
N GLY A 130 3.89 -11.46 -16.61
CA GLY A 130 2.92 -10.52 -16.05
C GLY A 130 1.53 -10.69 -16.66
N ILE A 131 1.45 -10.87 -17.98
CA ILE A 131 0.18 -11.13 -18.69
C ILE A 131 -0.42 -12.47 -18.26
N ARG A 132 0.38 -13.54 -18.19
CA ARG A 132 -0.08 -14.86 -17.73
C ARG A 132 -0.59 -14.81 -16.29
N LEU A 133 0.14 -14.10 -15.40
CA LEU A 133 -0.27 -13.91 -14.01
C LEU A 133 -1.62 -13.20 -13.92
N ASN A 134 -1.78 -12.08 -14.65
CA ASN A 134 -3.03 -11.31 -14.63
C ASN A 134 -4.21 -12.13 -15.17
N THR A 135 -4.00 -12.88 -16.25
CA THR A 135 -5.03 -13.74 -16.84
C THR A 135 -5.47 -14.82 -15.85
N ARG A 136 -4.50 -15.52 -15.24
CA ARG A 136 -4.78 -16.56 -14.24
C ARG A 136 -5.54 -16.03 -13.03
N VAL A 137 -5.05 -14.93 -12.44
CA VAL A 137 -5.69 -14.32 -11.25
C VAL A 137 -7.09 -13.80 -11.59
N GLY A 138 -7.25 -13.16 -12.75
CA GLY A 138 -8.55 -12.65 -13.20
C GLY A 138 -9.59 -13.75 -13.35
N ILE A 139 -9.24 -14.84 -14.04
CA ILE A 139 -10.14 -15.99 -14.23
C ILE A 139 -10.51 -16.63 -12.88
N GLN A 140 -9.53 -16.90 -12.03
CA GLN A 140 -9.76 -17.53 -10.72
C GLN A 140 -10.64 -16.66 -9.81
N TYR A 141 -10.43 -15.35 -9.81
CA TYR A 141 -11.26 -14.42 -9.05
C TYR A 141 -12.73 -14.49 -9.47
N PHE A 142 -13.02 -14.54 -10.78
CA PHE A 142 -14.39 -14.66 -11.28
C PHE A 142 -15.04 -16.01 -11.01
N GLN A 143 -14.26 -17.09 -11.02
CA GLN A 143 -14.78 -18.43 -10.74
C GLN A 143 -15.15 -18.63 -9.27
N GLY A 144 -14.53 -17.86 -8.37
CA GLY A 144 -14.61 -18.08 -6.93
C GLY A 144 -13.81 -19.33 -6.55
N ASN A 145 -13.07 -19.26 -5.43
CA ASN A 145 -12.40 -20.44 -4.90
C ASN A 145 -13.48 -21.45 -4.44
N GLN A 146 -13.77 -22.47 -5.26
CA GLN A 146 -14.28 -23.74 -4.74
C GLN A 146 -13.15 -24.47 -4.01
#